data_AF-A0A9E7I3M5-F1
#
_entry.id   AF-A0A9E7I3M5-F1
#
_cell.length_a   1.000
_cell.length_b   1.000
_cell.length_c   1.000
_cell.angle_alpha   90.00
_cell.angle_beta   90.00
_cell.angle_gamma   90.00
#
_symmetry.space_group_name_H-M   'P 1'
#
loop_
_entity.id
_entity.type
_entity.pdbx_description
1 polymer ?
#
loop_
_entity_poly.entity_id
_entity_poly.type
_entity_poly.pdbx_seq_one_letter_code
_entity_poly.pdbx_strand_id
1 'polypeptide(L)'
;MELGLLVGTPVGTALIDAHAGGVGTMESLPETESKDNVANEEAICHRMVLVCGTSTCHMAVSRNKLFIPGVWGPFWSAMVPEYWLTEGGQSATGALLDHIIENHVAAPLLANRAASQSISIYELLNKILESMMQERKVLFVSALTEDMHVLPDFHGNRLIHFLHVVDFPKTHFTFKNMQTL
;
A
#
# COMPACT_ATOMS: atom_id res chain seq x y z
N MET A 1 7.01 23.94 31.38
CA MET A 1 7.16 23.78 29.92
C MET A 1 6.54 22.44 29.57
N GLU A 2 5.46 22.43 28.79
CA GLU A 2 4.53 21.28 28.68
C GLU A 2 5.13 20.03 27.99
N LEU A 3 6.10 20.23 27.09
CA LEU A 3 6.73 19.15 26.31
C LEU A 3 8.11 18.70 26.85
N GLY A 4 8.66 19.38 27.86
CA GLY A 4 9.97 19.04 28.44
C GLY A 4 11.20 19.21 27.52
N LEU A 5 11.06 19.90 26.39
CA LEU A 5 12.15 20.15 25.43
C LEU A 5 12.92 21.46 25.71
N LEU A 6 14.13 21.58 25.16
CA LEU A 6 14.95 22.79 25.27
C LEU A 6 14.36 23.93 24.43
N VAL A 7 14.51 25.17 24.91
CA VAL A 7 14.17 26.36 24.11
C VAL A 7 15.09 26.42 22.89
N GLY A 8 14.51 26.58 21.71
CA GLY A 8 15.24 26.64 20.45
C GLY A 8 15.46 25.29 19.77
N THR A 9 14.87 24.19 20.24
CA THR A 9 14.84 22.93 19.49
C THR A 9 14.27 23.17 18.07
N PRO A 10 14.97 22.80 16.99
CA PRO A 10 14.46 22.96 15.63
C PRO A 10 13.14 22.23 15.42
N VAL A 11 12.21 22.87 14.71
CA VAL A 11 10.89 22.32 14.39
C VAL A 11 10.74 22.32 12.87
N GLY A 12 10.50 21.13 12.30
CA GLY A 12 10.22 20.98 10.87
C GLY A 12 8.87 21.59 10.48
N THR A 13 8.70 21.88 9.19
CA THR A 13 7.39 22.27 8.66
C THR A 13 6.42 21.09 8.77
N ALA A 14 5.14 21.38 9.04
CA ALA A 14 4.10 20.35 9.11
C ALA A 14 3.95 19.59 7.78
N LEU A 15 3.56 18.32 7.88
CA LEU A 15 3.29 17.45 6.73
C LEU A 15 1.93 16.77 6.91
N ILE A 16 1.29 16.43 5.79
CA ILE A 16 0.17 15.49 5.77
C ILE A 16 0.70 14.10 6.17
N ASP A 17 -0.09 13.32 6.89
CA ASP A 17 0.28 12.00 7.42
C ASP A 17 0.86 11.05 6.35
N ALA A 18 0.20 10.91 5.21
CA ALA A 18 0.68 10.12 4.09
C ALA A 18 2.01 10.67 3.54
N HIS A 19 2.15 11.98 3.41
CA HIS A 19 3.39 12.59 2.93
C HIS A 19 4.54 12.37 3.92
N ALA A 20 4.28 12.42 5.23
CA ALA A 20 5.26 12.08 6.25
C ALA A 20 5.71 10.61 6.15
N GLY A 21 4.76 9.68 5.95
CA GLY A 21 5.07 8.28 5.66
C GLY A 21 5.87 8.08 4.38
N GLY A 22 5.58 8.88 3.34
CA GLY A 22 6.33 8.88 2.10
C GLY A 22 7.76 9.38 2.24
N VAL A 23 7.98 10.51 2.91
CA VAL A 23 9.34 11.00 3.21
C VAL A 23 10.11 9.96 4.02
N GLY A 24 9.48 9.32 5.00
CA GLY A 24 10.12 8.30 5.83
C GLY A 24 10.55 7.02 5.10
N THR A 25 10.07 6.78 3.87
CA THR A 25 10.26 5.51 3.16
C THR A 25 10.86 5.65 1.75
N MET A 26 10.68 6.80 1.08
CA MET A 26 11.05 7.01 -0.33
C MET A 26 12.53 6.69 -0.63
N GLU A 27 13.43 7.09 0.26
CA GLU A 27 14.88 6.90 0.10
C GLU A 27 15.40 5.57 0.66
N SER A 28 14.52 4.67 1.10
CA SER A 28 14.93 3.35 1.60
C SER A 28 15.58 2.54 0.48
N LEU A 29 16.86 2.18 0.65
CA LEU A 29 17.63 1.38 -0.31
C LEU A 29 17.62 -0.10 0.11
N PRO A 30 17.41 -1.05 -0.82
CA PRO A 30 17.67 -2.46 -0.55
C PRO A 30 19.16 -2.66 -0.23
N GLU A 31 19.49 -3.52 0.73
CA GLU A 31 20.89 -3.80 1.11
C GLU A 31 21.76 -4.24 -0.09
N THR A 32 21.14 -4.83 -1.13
CA THR A 32 21.81 -5.27 -2.35
C THR A 32 22.28 -4.13 -3.26
N GLU A 33 21.68 -2.94 -3.19
CA GLU A 33 22.05 -1.76 -3.99
C GLU A 33 23.05 -0.84 -3.27
N SER A 34 23.43 -1.17 -2.03
CA SER A 34 24.36 -0.38 -1.21
C SER A 34 25.83 -0.40 -1.69
N LYS A 35 26.16 -1.21 -2.71
CA LYS A 35 27.55 -1.47 -3.13
C LYS A 35 28.01 -0.64 -4.33
N ASP A 36 27.11 -0.04 -5.08
CA ASP A 36 27.44 0.84 -6.21
C ASP A 36 27.26 2.30 -5.78
N ASN A 37 28.37 2.96 -5.45
CA ASN A 37 28.48 4.34 -4.92
C ASN A 37 28.08 5.46 -5.92
N VAL A 38 27.10 5.24 -6.79
CA VAL A 38 26.53 6.31 -7.62
C VAL A 38 25.13 6.59 -7.09
N ALA A 39 25.00 7.71 -6.38
CA ALA A 39 23.70 8.27 -6.01
C ALA A 39 22.92 8.54 -7.30
N ASN A 40 22.10 7.57 -7.71
CA ASN A 40 21.24 7.73 -8.87
C ASN A 40 20.01 8.52 -8.41
N GLU A 41 20.01 9.83 -8.65
CA GLU A 41 18.87 10.70 -8.33
C GLU A 41 17.57 10.22 -9.02
N GLU A 42 17.65 9.48 -10.13
CA GLU A 42 16.47 8.87 -10.76
C GLU A 42 15.95 7.64 -10.01
N ALA A 43 16.71 7.05 -9.07
CA ALA A 43 16.29 5.85 -8.36
C ALA A 43 14.98 6.06 -7.59
N ILE A 44 14.76 7.25 -7.03
CA ILE A 44 13.51 7.56 -6.33
C ILE A 44 12.31 7.68 -7.28
N CYS A 45 12.53 8.00 -8.56
CA CYS A 45 11.48 8.04 -9.59
C CYS A 45 11.01 6.64 -10.03
N HIS A 46 11.80 5.59 -9.73
CA HIS A 46 11.44 4.20 -10.04
C HIS A 46 10.75 3.50 -8.86
N ARG A 47 10.32 4.26 -7.84
CA ARG A 47 9.70 3.75 -6.63
C ARG A 47 8.29 4.29 -6.48
N MET A 48 7.42 3.45 -5.94
CA MET A 48 6.10 3.83 -5.48
C MET A 48 6.03 3.57 -3.97
N VAL A 49 5.67 4.60 -3.22
CA VAL A 49 5.37 4.47 -1.80
C VAL A 49 3.91 4.08 -1.63
N LEU A 50 3.68 3.07 -0.79
CA LEU A 50 2.37 2.70 -0.27
C LEU A 50 2.29 3.04 1.21
N VAL A 51 1.51 4.06 1.58
CA VAL A 51 1.20 4.34 2.98
C VAL A 51 -0.11 3.66 3.32
N CYS A 52 0.00 2.49 3.97
CA CYS A 52 -1.11 1.59 4.25
C CYS A 52 -1.74 1.82 5.63
N GLY A 53 -3.06 1.67 5.72
CA GLY A 53 -3.84 1.72 6.95
C GLY A 53 -5.30 1.35 6.67
N THR A 54 -6.24 2.05 7.29
CA THR A 54 -7.69 1.95 6.99
C THR A 54 -7.96 2.12 5.48
N SER A 55 -7.23 3.06 4.86
CA SER A 55 -7.12 3.29 3.42
C SER A 55 -5.64 3.28 3.02
N THR A 56 -5.33 3.21 1.72
CA THR A 56 -3.93 3.22 1.26
C THR A 56 -3.69 4.37 0.29
N CYS A 57 -2.69 5.21 0.60
CA CYS A 57 -2.18 6.25 -0.30
C CYS A 57 -1.02 5.70 -1.14
N HIS A 58 -1.06 5.97 -2.44
CA HIS A 58 -0.07 5.59 -3.44
C HIS A 58 0.63 6.86 -3.93
N MET A 59 1.94 6.96 -3.72
CA MET A 59 2.70 8.16 -4.07
C MET A 59 3.90 7.79 -4.93
N ALA A 60 4.11 8.55 -5.99
CA ALA A 60 5.27 8.47 -6.85
C ALA A 60 5.77 9.87 -7.17
N VAL A 61 7.07 10.01 -7.43
CA VAL A 61 7.71 11.29 -7.74
C VAL A 61 8.36 11.27 -9.12
N SER A 62 8.33 12.40 -9.83
CA SER A 62 8.98 12.56 -11.13
C SER A 62 9.68 13.90 -11.26
N ARG A 63 10.77 13.95 -12.04
CA ARG A 63 11.39 15.22 -12.47
C ARG A 63 10.48 15.98 -13.45
N ASN A 64 9.62 15.27 -14.18
CA ASN A 64 8.73 15.84 -15.17
C ASN A 64 7.30 16.00 -14.64
N LYS A 65 6.59 17.00 -15.16
CA LYS A 65 5.18 17.24 -14.82
C LYS A 65 4.29 16.22 -15.55
N LEU A 66 3.61 15.34 -14.80
CA LEU A 66 2.74 14.30 -15.34
C LEU A 66 1.29 14.51 -14.92
N PHE A 67 0.38 14.68 -15.89
CA PHE A 67 -1.06 14.71 -15.65
C PHE A 67 -1.68 13.38 -16.03
N ILE A 68 -2.27 12.68 -15.06
CA ILE A 68 -2.87 11.36 -15.27
C ILE A 68 -4.35 11.43 -14.90
N PRO A 69 -5.27 11.05 -15.81
CA PRO A 69 -6.70 11.01 -15.50
C PRO A 69 -7.01 10.13 -14.28
N GLY A 70 -7.77 10.67 -13.33
CA GLY A 70 -8.17 9.97 -12.11
C GLY A 70 -7.07 9.89 -11.04
N VAL A 71 -6.00 10.67 -11.17
CA VAL A 71 -4.88 10.75 -10.23
C VAL A 71 -4.69 12.19 -9.79
N TRP A 72 -4.38 12.41 -8.50
CA TRP A 72 -4.12 13.75 -7.98
C TRP A 72 -2.69 14.21 -8.28
N GLY A 73 -2.55 15.53 -8.44
CA GLY A 73 -1.31 16.17 -8.84
C GLY A 73 -1.30 16.53 -10.34
N PRO A 74 -0.12 16.87 -10.89
CA PRO A 74 1.19 16.82 -10.25
C PRO A 74 1.44 18.03 -9.33
N PHE A 75 1.91 17.78 -8.10
CA PHE A 75 2.21 18.81 -7.09
C PHE A 75 3.73 19.04 -6.98
N TRP A 76 4.19 20.26 -7.29
CA TRP A 76 5.63 20.58 -7.26
C TRP A 76 6.16 20.70 -5.84
N SER A 77 7.26 20.00 -5.55
CA SER A 77 7.98 20.03 -4.27
C SER A 77 7.09 19.77 -3.04
N ALA A 78 5.99 19.02 -3.22
CA ALA A 78 5.02 18.77 -2.17
C ALA A 78 5.47 17.75 -1.12
N MET A 79 6.42 16.88 -1.48
CA MET A 79 6.94 15.83 -0.59
C MET A 79 8.47 15.72 -0.67
N VAL A 80 9.03 15.63 -1.88
CA VAL A 80 10.49 15.65 -2.11
C VAL A 80 10.85 16.96 -2.82
N PRO A 81 11.85 17.72 -2.34
CA PRO A 81 12.28 18.97 -2.98
C PRO A 81 12.67 18.76 -4.45
N GLU A 82 12.20 19.63 -5.35
CA GLU A 82 12.52 19.59 -6.79
C GLU A 82 11.95 18.38 -7.57
N TYR A 83 10.92 17.74 -7.03
CA TYR A 83 10.16 16.71 -7.74
C TYR A 83 8.66 17.06 -7.79
N TRP A 84 8.00 16.55 -8.82
CA TRP A 84 6.54 16.52 -8.93
C TRP A 84 6.01 15.27 -8.24
N LEU A 85 5.10 15.45 -7.28
CA LEU A 85 4.37 14.37 -6.63
C LEU A 85 3.08 14.07 -7.42
N THR A 86 2.85 12.80 -7.71
CA THR A 86 1.54 12.28 -8.10
C THR A 86 1.02 11.35 -7.02
N GLU A 87 -0.23 11.55 -6.65
CA GLU A 87 -0.87 10.84 -5.55
C GLU A 87 -2.15 10.17 -6.04
N GLY A 88 -2.40 8.97 -5.55
CA GLY A 88 -3.75 8.46 -5.53
C GLY A 88 -4.00 7.61 -4.29
N GLY A 89 -5.17 6.97 -4.21
CA GLY A 89 -5.41 6.03 -3.13
C GLY A 89 -6.50 5.02 -3.40
N GLN A 90 -6.54 4.01 -2.53
CA GLN A 90 -7.65 3.09 -2.39
C GLN A 90 -8.43 3.48 -1.13
N SER A 91 -9.73 3.74 -1.28
CA SER A 91 -10.58 4.28 -0.20
C SER A 91 -10.72 3.34 1.00
N ALA A 92 -10.69 2.03 0.76
CA ALA A 92 -10.81 1.00 1.79
C ALA A 92 -9.82 -0.12 1.48
N THR A 93 -8.84 -0.31 2.37
CA THR A 93 -7.85 -1.41 2.27
C THR A 93 -7.87 -2.21 3.56
N GLY A 94 -7.27 -1.70 4.64
CA GLY A 94 -7.41 -2.28 5.98
C GLY A 94 -8.87 -2.38 6.40
N ALA A 95 -9.65 -1.31 6.18
CA ALA A 95 -11.08 -1.31 6.51
C ALA A 95 -11.89 -2.36 5.73
N LEU A 96 -11.49 -2.67 4.49
CA LEU A 96 -12.16 -3.71 3.71
C LEU A 96 -11.82 -5.10 4.25
N LEU A 97 -10.57 -5.33 4.65
CA LEU A 97 -10.17 -6.58 5.31
C LEU A 97 -10.90 -6.76 6.64
N ASP A 98 -10.91 -5.73 7.48
CA ASP A 98 -11.66 -5.72 8.74
C ASP A 98 -13.14 -6.03 8.48
N HIS A 99 -13.77 -5.33 7.52
CA HIS A 99 -15.16 -5.54 7.17
C HIS A 99 -15.46 -6.99 6.75
N ILE A 100 -14.65 -7.57 5.86
CA ILE A 100 -14.84 -8.96 5.40
C ILE A 100 -14.69 -9.95 6.57
N ILE A 101 -13.69 -9.75 7.42
CA ILE A 101 -13.40 -10.65 8.53
C ILE A 101 -14.48 -10.55 9.61
N GLU A 102 -14.81 -9.35 10.05
CA GLU A 102 -15.72 -9.10 11.17
C GLU A 102 -17.17 -9.46 10.84
N ASN A 103 -17.59 -9.32 9.58
CA ASN A 103 -18.95 -9.61 9.16
C ASN A 103 -19.15 -11.08 8.72
N HIS A 104 -18.09 -11.89 8.76
CA HIS A 104 -18.21 -13.32 8.49
C HIS A 104 -18.84 -14.05 9.70
N VAL A 105 -19.75 -14.99 9.45
CA VAL A 105 -20.46 -15.74 10.52
C VAL A 105 -19.52 -16.47 11.50
N ALA A 106 -18.33 -16.85 11.02
CA ALA A 106 -17.31 -17.52 11.84
C ALA A 106 -16.44 -16.56 12.67
N ALA A 107 -16.59 -15.24 12.54
CA ALA A 107 -15.72 -14.26 13.18
C ALA A 107 -15.61 -14.43 14.70
N PRO A 108 -16.72 -14.61 15.47
CA PRO A 108 -16.61 -14.79 16.93
C PRO A 108 -15.82 -16.04 17.32
N LEU A 109 -16.01 -17.13 16.58
CA LEU A 109 -15.32 -18.39 16.82
C LEU A 109 -13.82 -18.27 16.52
N LEU A 110 -13.48 -17.65 15.38
CA LEU A 110 -12.09 -17.47 14.96
C LEU A 110 -11.36 -16.47 15.86
N ALA A 111 -12.02 -15.40 16.31
CA ALA A 111 -11.46 -14.46 17.27
C ALA A 111 -11.12 -15.15 18.61
N ASN A 112 -12.04 -15.97 19.15
CA ASN A 112 -11.79 -16.74 20.37
C ASN A 112 -10.64 -17.74 20.19
N ARG A 113 -10.56 -18.41 19.03
CA ARG A 113 -9.47 -19.33 18.71
C ARG A 113 -8.13 -18.60 18.62
N ALA A 114 -8.07 -17.45 17.96
CA ALA A 114 -6.86 -16.63 17.86
C ALA A 114 -6.40 -16.17 19.25
N ALA A 115 -7.33 -15.67 20.07
CA ALA A 115 -7.06 -15.26 21.45
C ALA A 115 -6.53 -16.40 22.32
N SER A 116 -7.10 -17.61 22.22
CA SER A 116 -6.62 -18.78 22.97
C SER A 116 -5.19 -19.21 22.60
N GLN A 117 -4.71 -18.82 21.42
CA GLN A 117 -3.37 -19.09 20.92
C GLN A 117 -2.43 -17.90 21.09
N SER A 118 -2.92 -16.77 21.64
CA SER A 118 -2.19 -15.50 21.75
C SER A 118 -1.61 -15.00 20.41
N ILE A 119 -2.36 -15.21 19.32
CA ILE A 119 -1.99 -14.74 17.98
C ILE A 119 -3.05 -13.79 17.42
N SER A 120 -2.68 -13.03 16.39
CA SER A 120 -3.64 -12.20 15.66
C SER A 120 -4.61 -13.05 14.84
N ILE A 121 -5.81 -12.52 14.58
CA ILE A 121 -6.77 -13.15 13.66
C ILE A 121 -6.16 -13.36 12.27
N TYR A 122 -5.33 -12.43 11.81
CA TYR A 122 -4.60 -12.51 10.54
C TYR A 122 -3.64 -13.68 10.50
N GLU A 123 -2.86 -13.89 11.56
CA GLU A 123 -1.95 -15.03 11.66
C GLU A 123 -2.70 -16.37 11.69
N LEU A 124 -3.84 -16.43 12.40
CA LEU A 124 -4.69 -17.62 12.40
C LEU A 124 -5.23 -17.91 10.99
N LEU A 125 -5.75 -16.90 10.28
CA LEU A 125 -6.25 -17.05 8.92
C LEU A 125 -5.15 -17.47 7.94
N ASN A 126 -3.94 -16.92 8.06
CA ASN A 126 -2.79 -17.33 7.26
C ASN A 126 -2.45 -18.82 7.47
N LYS A 127 -2.43 -19.30 8.73
CA LYS A 127 -2.23 -20.72 9.04
C LYS A 127 -3.33 -21.61 8.45
N ILE A 128 -4.58 -21.14 8.44
CA ILE A 128 -5.70 -21.86 7.81
C ILE A 128 -5.49 -21.95 6.29
N LEU A 129 -5.10 -20.85 5.63
CA LEU A 129 -4.80 -20.83 4.21
C LEU A 129 -3.66 -21.79 3.85
N GLU A 130 -2.59 -21.83 4.67
CA GLU A 130 -1.49 -22.79 4.50
C GLU A 130 -1.96 -24.25 4.62
N SER A 131 -2.81 -24.57 5.61
CA SER A 131 -3.40 -25.91 5.74
C SER A 131 -4.25 -26.29 4.52
N MET A 132 -5.11 -25.37 4.07
CA MET A 132 -5.95 -25.57 2.89
C MET A 132 -5.13 -25.79 1.61
N MET A 133 -4.01 -25.08 1.46
CA MET A 133 -3.08 -25.26 0.34
C MET A 133 -2.56 -26.71 0.30
N GLN A 134 -2.12 -27.24 1.45
CA GLN A 134 -1.62 -28.61 1.56
C GLN A 134 -2.71 -29.66 1.33
N GLU A 135 -3.89 -29.48 1.93
CA GLU A 135 -5.03 -30.38 1.79
C GLU A 135 -5.52 -30.49 0.34
N ARG A 136 -5.57 -29.35 -0.36
CA ARG A 136 -5.96 -29.29 -1.79
C ARG A 136 -4.83 -29.61 -2.75
N LYS A 137 -3.59 -29.79 -2.26
CA LYS A 137 -2.39 -30.09 -3.04
C LYS A 137 -2.10 -29.05 -4.14
N VAL A 138 -2.30 -27.77 -3.83
CA VAL A 138 -1.97 -26.66 -4.75
C VAL A 138 -0.58 -26.08 -4.43
N LEU A 139 0.08 -25.50 -5.44
CA LEU A 139 1.50 -25.12 -5.36
C LEU A 139 1.77 -23.84 -4.55
N PHE A 140 0.80 -22.95 -4.46
CA PHE A 140 0.95 -21.65 -3.78
C PHE A 140 -0.39 -21.18 -3.21
N VAL A 141 -0.36 -20.42 -2.12
CA VAL A 141 -1.57 -19.96 -1.39
C VAL A 141 -2.53 -19.19 -2.30
N SER A 142 -2.01 -18.37 -3.24
CA SER A 142 -2.85 -17.62 -4.18
C SER A 142 -3.64 -18.49 -5.17
N ALA A 143 -3.31 -19.77 -5.34
CA ALA A 143 -4.11 -20.70 -6.16
C ALA A 143 -5.44 -21.04 -5.48
N LEU A 144 -5.57 -20.85 -4.16
CA LEU A 144 -6.81 -21.15 -3.43
C LEU A 144 -7.99 -20.30 -3.88
N THR A 145 -7.74 -19.17 -4.52
CA THR A 145 -8.73 -18.21 -5.01
C THR A 145 -8.82 -18.16 -6.53
N GLU A 146 -8.38 -19.20 -7.24
CA GLU A 146 -8.41 -19.24 -8.72
C GLU A 146 -9.81 -18.93 -9.28
N ASP A 147 -10.85 -19.53 -8.71
CA ASP A 147 -12.25 -19.33 -9.11
C ASP A 147 -13.01 -18.29 -8.25
N MET A 148 -12.29 -17.51 -7.43
CA MET A 148 -12.89 -16.52 -6.54
C MET A 148 -12.31 -15.13 -6.80
N HIS A 149 -13.18 -14.22 -7.24
CA HIS A 149 -12.79 -12.85 -7.58
C HIS A 149 -13.59 -11.84 -6.77
N VAL A 150 -12.92 -10.78 -6.32
CA VAL A 150 -13.52 -9.69 -5.55
C VAL A 150 -13.25 -8.38 -6.29
N LEU A 151 -14.29 -7.61 -6.57
CA LEU A 151 -14.17 -6.21 -6.97
C LEU A 151 -14.14 -5.36 -5.69
N PRO A 152 -13.01 -4.73 -5.31
CA PRO A 152 -12.82 -4.16 -3.97
C PRO A 152 -13.42 -2.75 -3.80
N ASP A 153 -14.28 -2.29 -4.70
CA ASP A 153 -14.85 -0.93 -4.72
C ASP A 153 -16.01 -0.73 -3.71
N PHE A 154 -15.91 -1.34 -2.52
CA PHE A 154 -16.93 -1.30 -1.46
C PHE A 154 -17.18 0.11 -0.89
N HIS A 155 -16.20 1.00 -1.07
CA HIS A 155 -16.32 2.42 -0.72
C HIS A 155 -16.01 3.31 -1.94
N GLY A 156 -16.43 2.85 -3.12
CA GLY A 156 -16.12 3.47 -4.41
C GLY A 156 -14.65 3.36 -4.79
N ASN A 157 -14.35 3.80 -6.02
CA ASN A 157 -13.00 3.76 -6.55
C ASN A 157 -12.40 5.17 -6.61
N ARG A 158 -11.30 5.39 -5.88
CA ARG A 158 -10.53 6.65 -5.90
C ARG A 158 -9.48 6.69 -7.02
N LEU A 159 -9.16 5.58 -7.67
CA LEU A 159 -8.12 5.44 -8.69
C LEU A 159 -8.40 4.32 -9.71
N ILE A 160 -8.54 4.68 -10.99
CA ILE A 160 -8.80 3.70 -12.06
C ILE A 160 -7.52 3.35 -12.86
N HIS A 161 -6.46 4.19 -12.83
CA HIS A 161 -5.36 4.10 -13.81
C HIS A 161 -3.91 4.19 -13.27
N PHE A 162 -3.67 4.19 -11.96
CA PHE A 162 -2.35 4.49 -11.40
C PHE A 162 -1.26 3.44 -11.75
N LEU A 163 -1.63 2.17 -11.90
CA LEU A 163 -0.68 1.07 -12.18
C LEU A 163 -0.05 1.11 -13.58
N HIS A 164 -0.59 1.90 -14.52
CA HIS A 164 0.01 2.10 -15.85
C HIS A 164 1.15 3.14 -15.87
N VAL A 165 1.34 3.88 -14.78
CA VAL A 165 2.26 5.04 -14.72
C VAL A 165 3.63 4.66 -14.17
N VAL A 166 3.67 3.64 -13.31
CA VAL A 166 4.94 3.06 -12.85
C VAL A 166 5.25 1.93 -13.83
N ASP A 167 6.25 2.11 -14.68
CA ASP A 167 6.78 1.05 -15.56
C ASP A 167 7.41 -0.05 -14.69
N PHE A 168 6.56 -0.82 -14.00
CA PHE A 168 6.97 -2.06 -13.36
C PHE A 168 7.25 -3.06 -14.48
N PRO A 169 8.41 -3.76 -14.49
CA PRO A 169 8.62 -4.85 -15.42
C PRO A 169 7.47 -5.84 -15.28
N LYS A 170 6.74 -6.06 -16.39
CA LYS A 170 5.48 -6.81 -16.52
C LYS A 170 5.38 -8.05 -15.61
N THR A 171 5.04 -7.86 -14.35
CA THR A 171 4.46 -8.90 -13.51
C THR A 171 2.96 -8.88 -13.77
N HIS A 172 2.39 -10.06 -14.01
CA HIS A 172 1.05 -10.22 -14.58
C HIS A 172 -0.06 -9.72 -13.64
N PHE A 173 -0.34 -8.41 -13.65
CA PHE A 173 -1.59 -7.85 -13.13
C PHE A 173 -2.49 -7.51 -14.32
N THR A 174 -3.39 -8.42 -14.67
CA THR A 174 -4.44 -8.15 -15.65
C THR A 174 -5.65 -7.57 -14.91
N PHE A 175 -5.75 -6.25 -14.86
CA PHE A 175 -7.03 -5.59 -14.54
C PHE A 175 -7.91 -5.67 -15.80
N LYS A 176 -8.96 -6.49 -15.77
CA LYS A 176 -10.04 -6.40 -16.77
C LYS A 176 -10.81 -5.11 -16.48
N ASN A 177 -10.63 -4.10 -17.33
CA ASN A 177 -11.57 -2.99 -17.46
C ASN A 177 -12.96 -3.57 -17.75
N MET A 178 -13.84 -3.54 -16.77
CA MET A 178 -15.26 -3.89 -16.95
C MET A 178 -16.09 -2.61 -16.81
N GLN A 179 -15.86 -1.67 -17.73
CA GLN A 179 -16.79 -0.57 -18.01
C GLN A 179 -17.53 -0.86 -19.31
N THR A 180 -18.50 -1.78 -19.25
CA THR A 180 -19.72 -1.77 -20.06
C THR A 180 -20.65 -2.86 -19.54
N LEU A 181 -21.48 -2.49 -18.57
CA LEU A 181 -22.87 -2.93 -18.42
C LEU A 181 -23.67 -1.74 -17.88
#